data_AF-A0AAJ6G228-F1
#
_entry.id   AF-A0AAJ6G228-F1
#
_cell.length_a   1.000
_cell.length_b   1.000
_cell.length_c   1.000
_cell.angle_alpha   90.00
_cell.angle_beta   90.00
_cell.angle_gamma   90.00
#
_symmetry.space_group_name_H-M   'P 1'
#
loop_
_entity.id
_entity.type
_entity.pdbx_description
1 polymer ?
#
loop_
_entity_poly.entity_id
_entity_poly.type
_entity_poly.pdbx_seq_one_letter_code
_entity_poly.pdbx_strand_id
1 'polypeptide(L)'
;MTLSARELAGRICIGVAAVAAPVGAFVFDYNETHVKNPAWPPHAKFHNAQTMSLAVALAGLTVWRLRPAVRDVGLASSIASTYWVTQVTSLAFPGTALADPGVQYRDVKGDQRVPITACLALVAVGTLLARRRP
;
A
#
# COMPACT_ATOMS: atom_id res chain seq x y z
N MET A 1 9.40 -21.20 19.77
CA MET A 1 10.51 -20.30 19.36
C MET A 1 10.02 -18.86 19.35
N THR A 2 10.36 -18.10 20.38
CA THR A 2 9.95 -16.70 20.59
C THR A 2 10.67 -15.77 19.60
N LEU A 3 10.02 -14.66 19.21
CA LEU A 3 10.63 -13.63 18.36
C LEU A 3 11.47 -12.70 19.25
N SER A 4 12.61 -12.20 18.74
CA SER A 4 13.31 -11.10 19.40
C SER A 4 12.49 -9.82 19.28
N ALA A 5 12.69 -8.86 20.19
CA ALA A 5 12.05 -7.54 20.12
C ALA A 5 12.33 -6.84 18.77
N ARG A 6 13.55 -7.00 18.25
CA ARG A 6 13.95 -6.48 16.92
C ARG A 6 13.17 -7.16 15.79
N GLU A 7 13.05 -8.49 15.81
CA GLU A 7 12.29 -9.24 14.80
C GLU A 7 10.80 -8.87 14.85
N LEU A 8 10.24 -8.69 16.05
CA LEU A 8 8.87 -8.23 16.25
C LEU A 8 8.67 -6.81 15.70
N ALA A 9 9.55 -5.87 16.02
CA ALA A 9 9.48 -4.50 15.51
C ALA A 9 9.49 -4.47 13.98
N GLY A 10 10.36 -5.26 13.34
CA GLY A 10 10.41 -5.33 11.88
C GLY A 10 9.13 -5.87 11.25
N ARG A 11 8.52 -6.90 11.86
CA ARG A 11 7.21 -7.43 11.43
C ARG A 11 6.09 -6.41 11.61
N ILE A 12 6.12 -5.62 12.69
CA ILE A 12 5.15 -4.54 12.92
C ILE A 12 5.28 -3.48 11.83
N CYS A 13 6.49 -3.03 11.50
CA CYS A 13 6.69 -2.06 10.41
C CYS A 13 6.11 -2.54 9.08
N ILE A 14 6.38 -3.79 8.68
CA ILE A 14 5.84 -4.38 7.44
C ILE A 14 4.31 -4.47 7.52
N GLY A 15 3.77 -4.94 8.65
CA GLY A 15 2.33 -5.07 8.86
C GLY A 15 1.60 -3.72 8.79
N VAL A 16 2.17 -2.67 9.41
CA VAL A 16 1.63 -1.31 9.35
C VAL A 16 1.60 -0.80 7.91
N ALA A 17 2.70 -0.94 7.17
CA ALA A 17 2.75 -0.51 5.77
C ALA A 17 1.76 -1.29 4.88
N ALA A 18 1.52 -2.56 5.17
CA ALA A 18 0.56 -3.39 4.44
C ALA A 18 -0.90 -3.01 4.75
N VAL A 19 -1.23 -2.70 6.02
CA VAL A 19 -2.58 -2.27 6.42
C VAL A 19 -2.88 -0.84 6.00
N ALA A 20 -1.87 0.04 5.95
CA ALA A 20 -2.02 1.40 5.48
C ALA A 20 -2.52 1.47 4.02
N ALA A 21 -2.19 0.48 3.19
CA ALA A 21 -2.61 0.42 1.79
C ALA A 21 -4.15 0.38 1.63
N PRO A 22 -4.89 -0.63 2.15
CA PRO A 22 -6.34 -0.65 2.05
C PRO A 22 -7.02 0.47 2.84
N VAL A 23 -6.47 0.88 4.00
CA VAL A 23 -7.02 2.03 4.73
C VAL A 23 -6.95 3.29 3.87
N GLY A 24 -5.80 3.57 3.26
CA GLY A 24 -5.62 4.66 2.32
C GLY A 24 -6.58 4.57 1.15
N ALA A 25 -6.61 3.42 0.46
CA ALA A 25 -7.45 3.22 -0.72
C ALA A 25 -8.94 3.52 -0.44
N PHE A 26 -9.49 3.09 0.70
CA PHE A 26 -10.89 3.39 1.03
C PHE A 26 -11.10 4.83 1.52
N VAL A 27 -10.14 5.42 2.24
CA VAL A 27 -10.26 6.82 2.71
C VAL A 27 -10.16 7.83 1.56
N PHE A 28 -9.27 7.56 0.59
CA PHE A 28 -8.93 8.45 -0.52
C PHE A 28 -9.72 8.17 -1.80
N ASP A 29 -10.12 6.92 -2.05
CA ASP A 29 -10.71 6.56 -3.33
C ASP A 29 -12.23 6.32 -3.24
N TYR A 30 -12.80 6.14 -2.04
CA TYR A 30 -14.25 5.92 -1.86
C TYR A 30 -15.06 7.23 -1.74
N ASN A 31 -14.88 8.14 -2.69
CA ASN A 31 -15.53 9.46 -2.69
C ASN A 31 -15.82 9.97 -4.11
N GLU A 32 -16.34 11.18 -4.19
CA GLU A 32 -16.82 11.88 -5.38
C GLU A 32 -15.68 12.36 -6.29
N THR A 33 -14.43 12.37 -5.84
CA THR A 33 -13.29 12.65 -6.72
C THR A 33 -12.74 11.38 -7.38
N HIS A 34 -13.12 10.19 -6.89
CA HIS A 34 -12.64 8.88 -7.38
C HIS A 34 -13.80 7.93 -7.75
N VAL A 35 -14.02 6.84 -7.00
CA VAL A 35 -14.93 5.76 -7.42
C VAL A 35 -16.38 6.22 -7.62
N LYS A 36 -16.80 7.28 -6.92
CA LYS A 36 -18.13 7.88 -7.06
C LYS A 36 -18.17 9.06 -8.04
N ASN A 37 -17.04 9.44 -8.64
CA ASN A 37 -16.94 10.56 -9.56
C ASN A 37 -17.87 10.36 -10.76
N PRO A 38 -18.88 11.23 -10.98
CA PRO A 38 -19.81 11.07 -12.10
C PRO A 38 -19.14 11.26 -13.47
N ALA A 39 -18.02 11.96 -13.55
CA ALA A 39 -17.29 12.20 -14.80
C ALA A 39 -16.42 11.01 -15.23
N TRP A 40 -16.06 10.11 -14.31
CA TRP A 40 -15.27 8.92 -14.64
C TRP A 40 -16.07 7.92 -15.47
N PRO A 41 -15.51 7.43 -16.60
CA PRO A 41 -16.10 6.31 -17.32
C PRO A 41 -16.25 5.08 -16.41
N PRO A 42 -17.26 4.22 -16.64
CA PRO A 42 -17.46 3.02 -15.83
C PRO A 42 -16.21 2.15 -15.68
N HIS A 43 -15.38 2.07 -16.72
CA HIS A 43 -14.16 1.26 -16.70
C HIS A 43 -13.06 1.83 -15.78
N ALA A 44 -12.95 3.16 -15.64
CA ALA A 44 -12.03 3.77 -14.68
C ALA A 44 -12.45 3.43 -13.24
N LYS A 45 -13.75 3.48 -12.94
CA LYS A 45 -14.31 3.06 -11.64
C LYS A 45 -14.05 1.59 -11.35
N PHE A 46 -14.15 0.72 -12.37
CA PHE A 46 -13.81 -0.70 -12.24
C PHE A 46 -12.34 -0.88 -11.82
N HIS A 47 -11.40 -0.23 -12.49
CA HIS A 47 -9.99 -0.33 -12.14
C HIS A 47 -9.66 0.28 -10.77
N ASN A 48 -10.34 1.35 -10.37
CA ASN A 48 -10.22 1.89 -9.01
C ASN A 48 -10.76 0.92 -7.95
N ALA A 49 -11.94 0.34 -8.16
CA ALA A 49 -12.47 -0.67 -7.24
C ALA A 49 -11.56 -1.92 -7.19
N GLN A 50 -10.94 -2.28 -8.33
CA GLN A 50 -9.94 -3.34 -8.42
C GLN A 50 -8.71 -3.02 -7.56
N THR A 51 -8.14 -1.82 -7.62
CA THR A 51 -6.96 -1.45 -6.80
C THR A 51 -7.30 -1.40 -5.31
N MET A 52 -8.48 -0.87 -4.94
CA MET A 52 -8.96 -0.89 -3.55
C MET A 52 -9.08 -2.32 -3.02
N SER A 53 -9.65 -3.23 -3.81
CA SER A 53 -9.82 -4.65 -3.45
C SER A 53 -8.48 -5.39 -3.40
N LEU A 54 -7.57 -5.08 -4.34
CA LEU A 54 -6.22 -5.63 -4.37
C LEU A 54 -5.41 -5.22 -3.13
N ALA A 55 -5.57 -3.98 -2.65
CA ALA A 55 -4.94 -3.51 -1.42
C ALA A 55 -5.33 -4.39 -0.21
N VAL A 56 -6.62 -4.74 -0.09
CA VAL A 56 -7.13 -5.63 0.98
C VAL A 56 -6.52 -7.03 0.86
N ALA A 57 -6.50 -7.59 -0.36
CA ALA A 57 -5.93 -8.92 -0.61
C ALA A 57 -4.42 -8.97 -0.26
N LEU A 58 -3.65 -7.98 -0.71
CA LEU A 58 -2.20 -7.89 -0.42
C LEU A 58 -1.93 -7.70 1.08
N ALA A 59 -2.73 -6.90 1.78
CA ALA A 59 -2.64 -6.75 3.23
C ALA A 59 -2.90 -8.08 3.95
N GLY A 60 -3.97 -8.79 3.58
CA GLY A 60 -4.30 -10.10 4.15
C GLY A 60 -3.20 -11.14 3.92
N LEU A 61 -2.67 -11.21 2.70
CA LEU A 61 -1.54 -12.09 2.36
C LEU A 61 -0.28 -11.73 3.16
N THR A 62 0.03 -10.44 3.31
CA THR A 62 1.17 -9.99 4.11
C THR A 62 1.02 -10.42 5.57
N VAL A 63 -0.12 -10.13 6.20
CA VAL A 63 -0.38 -10.50 7.60
C VAL A 63 -0.31 -12.01 7.79
N TRP A 64 -0.83 -12.79 6.84
CA TRP A 64 -0.71 -14.25 6.85
C TRP A 64 0.75 -14.71 6.80
N ARG A 65 1.59 -14.11 5.94
CA ARG A 65 3.02 -14.43 5.83
C ARG A 65 3.84 -14.00 7.05
N LEU A 66 3.43 -12.93 7.73
CA LEU A 66 4.05 -12.46 8.97
C LEU A 66 3.75 -13.35 10.18
N ARG A 67 2.87 -14.36 10.06
CA ARG A 67 2.59 -15.29 11.16
C ARG A 67 3.85 -16.07 11.58
N PRO A 68 4.04 -16.35 12.88
CA PRO A 68 5.21 -17.09 13.37
C PRO A 68 5.39 -18.50 12.79
N ALA A 69 4.35 -19.11 12.21
CA ALA A 69 4.38 -20.44 11.63
C ALA A 69 4.91 -20.48 10.17
N VAL A 70 4.80 -19.38 9.42
CA VAL A 70 5.18 -19.31 7.99
C VAL A 70 6.54 -18.60 7.78
N ARG A 71 6.89 -17.65 8.67
CA ARG A 71 8.20 -16.94 8.80
C ARG A 71 8.92 -16.49 7.50
N ASP A 72 8.21 -16.18 6.42
CA ASP A 72 8.85 -15.63 5.23
C ASP A 72 8.76 -14.10 5.19
N VAL A 73 9.70 -13.44 5.89
CA VAL A 73 9.79 -11.98 5.95
C VAL A 73 10.09 -11.39 4.57
N GLY A 74 10.88 -12.09 3.74
CA GLY A 74 11.21 -11.64 2.39
C GLY A 74 9.97 -11.55 1.53
N LEU A 75 9.21 -12.64 1.45
CA LEU A 75 7.95 -12.68 0.70
C LEU A 75 6.90 -11.73 1.29
N ALA A 76 6.77 -11.64 2.61
CA ALA A 76 5.87 -10.68 3.25
C ALA A 76 6.22 -9.23 2.85
N SER A 77 7.52 -8.89 2.85
CA SER A 77 7.99 -7.56 2.45
C SER A 77 7.70 -7.29 0.98
N SER A 78 7.95 -8.27 0.10
CA SER A 78 7.63 -8.16 -1.33
C SER A 78 6.15 -7.89 -1.55
N ILE A 79 5.26 -8.69 -0.95
CA ILE A 79 3.81 -8.53 -1.08
C ILE A 79 3.35 -7.16 -0.54
N ALA A 80 3.86 -6.74 0.63
CA ALA A 80 3.53 -5.45 1.22
C ALA A 80 3.97 -4.28 0.33
N SER A 81 5.15 -4.38 -0.28
CA SER A 81 5.70 -3.33 -1.14
C SER A 81 4.97 -3.22 -2.48
N THR A 82 4.37 -4.31 -2.99
CA THR A 82 3.75 -4.36 -4.32
C THR A 82 2.77 -3.21 -4.54
N TYR A 83 1.84 -2.98 -3.61
CA TYR A 83 0.83 -1.93 -3.77
C TYR A 83 1.47 -0.54 -3.95
N TRP A 84 2.47 -0.22 -3.14
CA TRP A 84 3.17 1.07 -3.16
C TRP A 84 4.06 1.23 -4.38
N VAL A 85 4.80 0.18 -4.76
CA VAL A 85 5.61 0.17 -5.98
C VAL A 85 4.73 0.36 -7.21
N THR A 86 3.58 -0.32 -7.28
CA THR A 86 2.68 -0.18 -8.44
C THR A 86 2.09 1.21 -8.57
N GLN A 87 1.90 1.94 -7.46
CA GLN A 87 1.52 3.35 -7.50
C GLN A 87 2.65 4.26 -8.00
N VAL A 88 3.91 3.96 -7.69
CA VAL A 88 5.04 4.73 -8.25
C VAL A 88 5.14 4.46 -9.76
N THR A 89 5.05 3.20 -10.16
CA THR A 89 5.21 2.83 -11.57
C THR A 89 4.03 3.26 -12.43
N SER A 90 2.84 3.51 -11.86
CA SER A 90 1.69 4.00 -12.64
C SER A 90 2.01 5.32 -13.34
N LEU A 91 2.83 6.18 -12.73
CA LEU A 91 3.27 7.46 -13.28
C LEU A 91 4.16 7.34 -14.53
N ALA A 92 4.70 6.15 -14.80
CA ALA A 92 5.49 5.90 -16.01
C ALA A 92 4.60 5.63 -17.24
N PHE A 93 3.30 5.39 -17.05
CA PHE A 93 2.38 5.12 -18.16
C PHE A 93 1.81 6.44 -18.73
N PRO A 94 1.72 6.59 -20.06
CA PRO A 94 1.21 7.80 -20.69
C PRO A 94 -0.20 8.16 -20.24
N GLY A 95 -0.43 9.44 -19.95
CA GLY A 95 -1.75 9.97 -19.60
C GLY A 95 -2.20 9.71 -18.16
N THR A 96 -1.34 9.19 -17.30
CA THR A 96 -1.62 9.04 -15.87
C THR A 96 -1.26 10.31 -15.08
N ALA A 97 -1.98 10.56 -13.99
CA ALA A 97 -1.73 11.68 -13.08
C ALA A 97 -2.16 11.29 -11.66
N LEU A 98 -1.66 12.02 -10.65
CA LEU A 98 -2.07 11.83 -9.25
C LEU A 98 -3.45 12.43 -8.95
N ALA A 99 -3.97 13.31 -9.81
CA ALA A 99 -5.29 13.90 -9.69
C ALA A 99 -5.79 14.31 -11.08
N ASP A 100 -7.11 14.32 -11.25
CA ASP A 100 -7.74 14.79 -12.48
C ASP A 100 -7.64 16.31 -12.65
N PRO A 101 -7.72 16.81 -13.90
CA PRO A 101 -7.87 18.23 -14.17
C PRO A 101 -9.06 18.83 -13.40
N GLY A 102 -8.84 19.94 -12.71
CA GLY A 102 -9.89 20.66 -11.96
C GLY A 102 -10.09 20.18 -10.52
N VAL A 103 -9.56 19.02 -10.13
CA VAL A 103 -9.48 18.61 -8.73
C VAL A 103 -8.33 19.37 -8.08
N GLN A 104 -8.63 20.34 -7.21
CA GLN A 104 -7.57 21.07 -6.52
C GLN A 104 -6.86 20.11 -5.55
N TYR A 105 -5.56 20.29 -5.39
CA TYR A 105 -4.77 19.51 -4.44
C TYR A 105 -5.28 19.58 -2.99
N ARG A 106 -5.98 20.68 -2.66
CA ARG A 106 -6.72 20.89 -1.40
C ARG A 106 -7.89 19.91 -1.22
N ASP A 107 -8.54 19.54 -2.33
CA ASP A 107 -9.74 18.72 -2.33
C ASP A 107 -9.38 17.22 -2.37
N VAL A 108 -8.14 16.90 -2.77
CA VAL A 108 -7.48 15.64 -2.48
C VAL A 108 -7.07 15.66 -1.00
N LYS A 109 -7.36 14.60 -0.24
CA LYS A 109 -7.03 14.54 1.19
C LYS A 109 -5.51 14.34 1.45
N GLY A 110 -4.65 15.16 0.87
CA GLY A 110 -3.19 15.17 1.08
C GLY A 110 -2.36 14.65 -0.10
N ASP A 111 -1.04 14.80 0.03
CA ASP A 111 -0.07 14.37 -0.99
C ASP A 111 0.09 12.85 -1.00
N GLN A 112 -0.37 12.19 -2.06
CA GLN A 112 -0.22 10.74 -2.27
C GLN A 112 1.24 10.27 -2.24
N ARG A 113 2.21 11.14 -2.52
CA ARG A 113 3.64 10.81 -2.45
C ARG A 113 4.09 10.53 -1.02
N VAL A 114 3.51 11.21 -0.03
CA VAL A 114 3.86 11.05 1.39
C VAL A 114 3.60 9.63 1.89
N PRO A 115 2.38 9.04 1.79
CA PRO A 115 2.14 7.67 2.22
C PRO A 115 2.91 6.66 1.38
N ILE A 116 3.12 6.89 0.09
CA ILE A 116 3.96 6.03 -0.77
C ILE A 116 5.38 5.94 -0.22
N THR A 117 6.05 7.08 -0.03
CA THR A 117 7.45 7.11 0.44
C THR A 117 7.55 6.58 1.87
N ALA A 118 6.64 6.98 2.76
CA ALA A 118 6.63 6.52 4.15
C ALA A 118 6.45 4.99 4.27
N CYS A 119 5.51 4.42 3.51
CA CYS A 119 5.25 2.98 3.58
C CYS A 119 6.36 2.14 2.93
N LEU A 120 6.96 2.61 1.83
CA LEU A 120 8.14 1.95 1.26
C LEU A 120 9.33 1.99 2.22
N ALA A 121 9.55 3.11 2.90
CA ALA A 121 10.57 3.21 3.94
C ALA A 121 10.28 2.28 5.12
N LEU A 122 9.03 2.20 5.58
CA LEU A 122 8.62 1.28 6.64
C LEU A 122 8.84 -0.18 6.26
N VAL A 123 8.51 -0.58 5.02
CA VAL A 123 8.80 -1.94 4.53
C VAL A 123 10.30 -2.19 4.55
N ALA A 124 11.10 -1.28 3.97
CA ALA A 124 12.57 -1.44 3.92
C ALA A 124 13.20 -1.57 5.32
N VAL A 125 12.85 -0.66 6.24
CA VAL A 125 13.30 -0.71 7.63
C VAL A 125 12.81 -2.00 8.30
N GLY A 126 11.55 -2.36 8.11
CA GLY A 126 10.97 -3.57 8.67
C GLY A 126 11.68 -4.84 8.21
N THR A 127 12.00 -4.93 6.92
CA THR A 127 12.79 -6.02 6.35
C THR A 127 14.18 -6.08 6.98
N LEU A 128 14.88 -4.95 7.11
CA LEU A 128 16.23 -4.90 7.71
C LEU A 128 16.24 -5.28 9.20
N LEU A 129 15.19 -4.91 9.94
CA LEU A 129 15.05 -5.26 11.35
C LEU A 129 14.73 -6.75 11.52
N ALA A 130 13.85 -7.30 10.69
CA ALA A 130 13.41 -8.69 10.77
C ALA A 130 14.33 -9.71 10.07
N ARG A 131 15.31 -9.25 9.28
CA ARG A 131 16.42 -10.09 8.79
C ARG A 131 17.25 -10.58 9.97
N ARG A 132 17.38 -11.90 10.09
CA ARG A 132 18.37 -12.53 10.97
C ARG A 132 19.74 -12.26 10.38
N ARG A 133 20.66 -11.74 11.21
CA ARG A 133 22.08 -11.75 10.84
C ARG A 133 22.55 -13.21 10.86
N PRO A 134 23.36 -13.64 9.87
CA PRO A 134 23.97 -14.97 9.89
C PRO A 134 24.84 -15.15 11.14
#